data_AF-M3HLD7-F1
#
_entry.id   AF-M3HLD7-F1
#
_cell.length_a   1.000
_cell.length_b   1.000
_cell.length_c   1.000
_cell.angle_alpha   90.00
_cell.angle_beta   90.00
_cell.angle_gamma   90.00
#
_symmetry.space_group_name_H-M   'P 1'
#
loop_
_entity.id
_entity.type
_entity.pdbx_description
1 polymer ?
#
loop_
_entity_poly.entity_id
_entity_poly.type
_entity_poly.pdbx_seq_one_letter_code
_entity_poly.pdbx_strand_id
1 'polypeptide(L)'
;MKLVFIILNFQNVGTLYKLKDFTAQPLKCGNSHKLEDFTTQPLKCGNSYKLKDFTVQPLKCGNSHKLKDFTAQPSKCGNSYKLKDFTAQPSKCGNSHKLEDFTVQPSKCGNSYKLKDFTVQPSKCGNSYKLKDFTVQPSKCGNSHKLKDFTAQPSKCGNSHI
;
A
#
# COMPACT_ATOMS: atom_id res chain seq x y z
N MET A 1 0.91 19.21 -24.52
CA MET A 1 1.95 18.17 -24.36
C MET A 1 1.40 16.89 -24.95
N LYS A 2 2.07 16.32 -25.96
CA LYS A 2 1.64 15.07 -26.61
C LYS A 2 1.72 13.94 -25.58
N LEU A 3 0.59 13.31 -25.34
CA LEU A 3 0.46 12.07 -24.56
C LEU A 3 1.25 11.00 -25.32
N VAL A 4 2.49 10.76 -24.91
CA VAL A 4 3.31 9.71 -25.53
C VAL A 4 2.81 8.39 -24.97
N PHE A 5 1.89 7.75 -25.67
CA PHE A 5 1.47 6.37 -25.41
C PHE A 5 2.62 5.43 -25.78
N ILE A 6 3.65 5.35 -24.95
CA ILE A 6 4.65 4.30 -25.09
C ILE A 6 4.07 3.07 -24.40
N ILE A 7 3.48 2.17 -25.19
CA ILE A 7 3.18 0.81 -24.74
C ILE A 7 4.53 0.09 -24.65
N LEU A 8 5.10 0.04 -23.45
CA LEU A 8 6.37 -0.64 -23.21
C LEU A 8 6.11 -2.05 -22.70
N ASN A 9 6.57 -3.06 -23.45
CA ASN A 9 6.59 -4.44 -23.00
C ASN A 9 7.94 -4.73 -22.33
N PHE A 10 8.08 -4.31 -21.08
CA PHE A 10 9.29 -4.51 -20.30
C PHE A 10 9.25 -5.85 -19.57
N GLN A 11 9.71 -6.89 -20.26
CA GLN A 11 10.03 -8.16 -19.62
C GLN A 11 11.44 -8.06 -19.02
N ASN A 12 11.55 -8.13 -17.69
CA ASN A 12 12.82 -8.19 -16.94
C ASN A 12 13.78 -7.00 -17.18
N VAL A 13 13.46 -5.83 -16.59
CA VAL A 13 14.40 -4.71 -16.54
C VAL A 13 15.18 -4.76 -15.23
N GLY A 14 16.51 -4.84 -15.31
CA GLY A 14 17.38 -4.90 -14.13
C GLY A 14 17.25 -3.65 -13.25
N THR A 15 17.38 -2.47 -13.85
CA THR A 15 17.32 -1.19 -13.14
C THR A 15 16.56 -0.15 -13.97
N LEU A 16 15.55 0.46 -13.36
CA LEU A 16 14.87 1.65 -13.89
C LEU A 16 15.20 2.86 -13.02
N TYR A 17 15.73 3.91 -13.64
CA TYR A 17 16.11 5.12 -12.91
C TYR A 17 14.93 6.08 -12.75
N LYS A 18 14.26 6.44 -13.85
CA LYS A 18 13.06 7.29 -13.80
C LYS A 18 12.18 7.03 -15.02
N LEU A 19 10.91 6.73 -14.77
CA LEU A 19 9.89 6.64 -15.80
C LEU A 19 8.69 7.48 -15.38
N LYS A 20 8.09 8.16 -16.34
CA LYS A 20 6.92 9.03 -16.14
C LYS A 20 5.97 8.87 -17.32
N ASP A 21 4.67 8.98 -17.08
CA ASP A 21 3.63 9.07 -18.11
C ASP A 21 3.66 7.87 -19.07
N PHE A 22 3.41 6.66 -18.55
CA PHE A 22 3.47 5.44 -19.37
C PHE A 22 2.39 4.41 -19.04
N THR A 23 2.12 3.55 -20.02
CA THR A 23 1.29 2.35 -19.85
C THR A 23 2.11 1.12 -20.23
N ALA A 24 2.06 0.08 -19.40
CA ALA A 24 2.82 -1.15 -19.62
C ALA A 24 1.96 -2.40 -19.42
N GLN A 25 2.18 -3.40 -20.26
CA GLN A 25 1.50 -4.69 -20.20
C GLN A 25 2.48 -5.81 -20.58
N PRO A 26 3.17 -6.50 -19.63
CA PRO A 26 3.41 -6.22 -18.20
C PRO A 26 4.67 -5.36 -17.92
N LEU A 27 4.90 -4.99 -16.65
CA LEU A 27 6.17 -4.41 -16.16
C LEU A 27 6.81 -5.27 -15.05
N LYS A 28 8.06 -5.69 -15.27
CA LYS A 28 8.89 -6.36 -14.25
C LYS A 28 10.19 -5.59 -14.06
N CYS A 29 10.47 -5.20 -12.82
CA CYS A 29 11.73 -4.54 -12.46
C CYS A 29 12.40 -5.21 -11.26
N GLY A 30 13.74 -5.38 -11.35
CA GLY A 30 14.56 -5.78 -10.20
C GLY A 30 14.63 -4.65 -9.18
N ASN A 31 15.23 -3.53 -9.60
CA ASN A 31 15.30 -2.29 -8.83
C ASN A 31 14.67 -1.12 -9.61
N SER A 32 13.89 -0.28 -8.92
CA SER A 32 13.38 0.97 -9.48
C SER A 32 13.55 2.16 -8.54
N HIS A 33 14.02 3.29 -9.07
CA HIS A 33 14.27 4.48 -8.27
C HIS A 33 13.06 5.44 -8.24
N LYS A 34 12.41 5.67 -9.38
CA LYS A 34 11.22 6.53 -9.46
C LYS A 34 10.30 6.13 -10.61
N LEU A 35 9.05 5.78 -10.32
CA LEU A 35 7.97 5.69 -11.31
C LEU A 35 6.85 6.65 -10.92
N GLU A 36 6.39 7.46 -11.87
CA GLU A 36 5.33 8.44 -11.67
C GLU A 36 4.31 8.35 -12.82
N ASP A 37 3.05 8.62 -12.53
CA ASP A 37 1.98 8.76 -13.53
C ASP A 37 1.90 7.56 -14.48
N PHE A 38 1.57 6.38 -13.94
CA PHE A 38 1.59 5.15 -14.75
C PHE A 38 0.44 4.19 -14.50
N THR A 39 0.11 3.44 -15.55
CA THR A 39 -0.82 2.32 -15.49
C THR A 39 -0.12 1.04 -15.91
N THR A 40 -0.33 -0.06 -15.18
CA THR A 40 0.29 -1.33 -15.55
C THR A 40 -0.59 -2.53 -15.24
N GLN A 41 -0.59 -3.50 -16.16
CA GLN A 41 -1.23 -4.79 -15.96
C GLN A 41 -0.30 -5.95 -16.36
N PRO A 42 0.31 -6.73 -15.45
CA PRO A 42 0.69 -6.50 -14.03
C PRO A 42 2.02 -5.75 -13.77
N LEU A 43 2.22 -5.25 -12.54
CA LEU A 43 3.53 -4.77 -12.03
C LEU A 43 4.15 -5.76 -11.01
N LYS A 44 5.42 -6.12 -11.22
CA LYS A 44 6.25 -6.82 -10.23
C LYS A 44 7.56 -6.08 -9.99
N CYS A 45 7.84 -5.74 -8.73
CA CYS A 45 9.05 -5.04 -8.33
C CYS A 45 9.79 -5.76 -7.19
N GLY A 46 11.12 -5.90 -7.29
CA GLY A 46 11.96 -6.38 -6.19
C GLY A 46 12.13 -5.32 -5.12
N ASN A 47 12.87 -4.25 -5.45
CA ASN A 47 13.00 -3.04 -4.65
C ASN A 47 12.49 -1.81 -5.40
N SER A 48 11.72 -0.96 -4.72
CA SER A 48 11.30 0.34 -5.24
C SER A 48 11.51 1.45 -4.23
N TYR A 49 12.09 2.58 -4.67
CA TYR A 49 12.28 3.73 -3.80
C TYR A 49 11.06 4.65 -3.78
N LYS A 50 10.47 4.96 -4.94
CA LYS A 50 9.28 5.83 -5.02
C LYS A 50 8.37 5.45 -6.18
N LEU A 51 7.11 5.14 -5.86
CA LEU A 51 6.01 5.06 -6.83
C LEU A 51 4.97 6.13 -6.48
N LYS A 52 4.52 6.89 -7.47
CA LYS A 52 3.54 7.98 -7.29
C LYS A 52 2.50 7.92 -8.41
N ASP A 53 1.25 8.25 -8.09
CA ASP A 53 0.16 8.48 -9.06
C ASP A 53 0.00 7.29 -10.01
N PHE A 54 -0.41 6.12 -9.48
CA PHE A 54 -0.44 4.91 -10.29
C PHE A 54 -1.66 4.01 -10.09
N THR A 55 -2.03 3.32 -11.16
CA THR A 55 -3.07 2.29 -11.17
C THR A 55 -2.51 0.97 -11.67
N VAL A 56 -2.61 -0.09 -10.85
CA VAL A 56 -1.99 -1.37 -11.16
C VAL A 56 -2.91 -2.54 -10.89
N GLN A 57 -2.97 -3.47 -11.85
CA GLN A 57 -3.75 -4.71 -11.70
C GLN A 57 -2.98 -5.92 -12.25
N PRO A 58 -2.46 -6.84 -11.42
CA PRO A 58 -2.11 -6.78 -9.99
C PRO A 58 -0.75 -6.14 -9.65
N LEU A 59 -0.59 -5.68 -8.40
CA LEU A 59 0.66 -5.15 -7.83
C LEU A 59 1.37 -6.18 -6.92
N LYS A 60 2.66 -6.42 -7.15
CA LYS A 60 3.53 -7.17 -6.23
C LYS A 60 4.86 -6.44 -6.03
N CYS A 61 5.17 -6.09 -4.80
CA CYS A 61 6.42 -5.42 -4.45
C CYS A 61 7.07 -6.02 -3.19
N GLY A 62 8.37 -6.31 -3.28
CA GLY A 62 9.17 -6.87 -2.18
C GLY A 62 9.44 -5.83 -1.09
N ASN A 63 10.33 -4.87 -1.39
CA ASN A 63 10.60 -3.72 -0.54
C ASN A 63 10.18 -2.42 -1.24
N SER A 64 9.52 -1.53 -0.51
CA SER A 64 9.09 -0.23 -1.01
C SER A 64 9.36 0.86 0.02
N HIS A 65 10.01 1.95 -0.38
CA HIS A 65 10.26 3.05 0.55
C HIS A 65 9.08 4.04 0.60
N LYS A 66 8.49 4.40 -0.55
CA LYS A 66 7.35 5.33 -0.62
C LYS A 66 6.38 4.92 -1.73
N LEU A 67 5.12 4.67 -1.37
CA LEU A 67 4.00 4.62 -2.32
C LEU A 67 3.03 5.74 -1.98
N LYS A 68 2.59 6.50 -2.98
CA LYS A 68 1.66 7.63 -2.82
C LYS A 68 0.64 7.64 -3.95
N ASP A 69 -0.59 8.00 -3.64
CA ASP A 69 -1.66 8.27 -4.60
C ASP A 69 -1.87 7.07 -5.53
N PHE A 70 -2.30 5.93 -4.99
CA PHE A 70 -2.37 4.70 -5.78
C PHE A 70 -3.60 3.84 -5.58
N THR A 71 -3.99 3.19 -6.67
CA THR A 71 -5.04 2.19 -6.70
C THR A 71 -4.48 0.86 -7.17
N ALA A 72 -4.71 -0.21 -6.41
CA ALA A 72 -4.22 -1.54 -6.78
C ALA A 72 -5.25 -2.64 -6.52
N GLN A 73 -5.44 -3.52 -7.51
CA GLN A 73 -6.36 -4.65 -7.41
C GLN A 73 -5.78 -5.91 -8.06
N PRO A 74 -5.41 -6.96 -7.30
CA PRO A 74 -5.02 -6.99 -5.89
C PRO A 74 -3.63 -6.36 -5.62
N SER A 75 -3.33 -6.09 -4.35
CA SER A 75 -2.02 -5.57 -3.88
C SER A 75 -1.31 -6.52 -2.89
N LYS A 76 0.00 -6.73 -3.10
CA LYS A 76 0.90 -7.40 -2.14
C LYS A 76 2.20 -6.61 -1.98
N CYS A 77 2.44 -6.12 -0.77
CA CYS A 77 3.65 -5.40 -0.39
C CYS A 77 4.32 -6.11 0.79
N GLY A 78 5.60 -6.46 0.66
CA GLY A 78 6.40 -7.08 1.73
C GLY A 78 6.72 -6.10 2.85
N ASN A 79 7.75 -5.27 2.65
CA ASN A 79 8.12 -4.19 3.56
C ASN A 79 7.81 -2.83 2.94
N SER A 80 7.14 -1.95 3.68
CA SER A 80 6.82 -0.60 3.24
C SER A 80 7.14 0.42 4.32
N TYR A 81 7.88 1.49 3.99
CA TYR A 81 8.19 2.52 5.00
C TYR A 81 7.09 3.58 5.08
N LYS A 82 6.57 4.03 3.94
CA LYS A 82 5.46 4.99 3.89
C LYS A 82 4.49 4.64 2.78
N LEU A 83 3.23 4.51 3.14
CA LEU A 83 2.11 4.43 2.21
C LEU A 83 1.17 5.60 2.53
N LYS A 84 0.72 6.33 1.51
CA LYS A 84 -0.21 7.47 1.66
C LYS A 84 -1.24 7.46 0.52
N ASP A 85 -2.46 7.85 0.81
CA ASP A 85 -3.51 8.07 -0.20
C ASP A 85 -3.73 6.81 -1.06
N PHE A 86 -4.16 5.73 -0.41
CA PHE A 86 -4.21 4.40 -1.03
C PHE A 86 -5.59 3.76 -0.98
N THR A 87 -5.98 3.20 -2.13
CA THR A 87 -7.13 2.31 -2.24
C THR A 87 -6.72 0.95 -2.80
N ALA A 88 -7.09 -0.14 -2.12
CA ALA A 88 -6.98 -1.48 -2.72
C ALA A 88 -8.07 -2.44 -2.32
N GLN A 89 -8.29 -3.37 -3.23
CA GLN A 89 -9.12 -4.53 -3.02
C GLN A 89 -8.54 -5.75 -3.75
N PRO A 90 -8.24 -6.87 -3.07
CA PRO A 90 -7.78 -7.02 -1.69
C PRO A 90 -6.31 -6.59 -1.50
N SER A 91 -5.90 -6.35 -0.23
CA SER A 91 -4.51 -5.95 0.09
C SER A 91 -3.84 -6.85 1.15
N LYS A 92 -2.55 -7.15 0.93
CA LYS A 92 -1.66 -7.74 1.94
C LYS A 92 -0.41 -6.87 2.10
N CYS A 93 -0.22 -6.32 3.30
CA CYS A 93 0.97 -5.55 3.66
C CYS A 93 1.68 -6.26 4.83
N GLY A 94 2.97 -6.55 4.69
CA GLY A 94 3.77 -7.14 5.76
C GLY A 94 4.06 -6.13 6.88
N ASN A 95 5.24 -5.50 6.83
CA ASN A 95 5.64 -4.48 7.81
C ASN A 95 5.44 -3.07 7.25
N SER A 96 4.83 -2.18 8.02
CA SER A 96 4.58 -0.79 7.63
C SER A 96 4.96 0.22 8.72
N HIS A 97 5.76 1.24 8.40
CA HIS A 97 6.11 2.28 9.39
C HIS A 97 5.09 3.42 9.49
N LYS A 98 4.56 3.91 8.36
CA LYS A 98 3.51 4.93 8.36
C LYS A 98 2.46 4.62 7.29
N LEU A 99 1.20 4.54 7.71
CA LEU A 99 0.02 4.54 6.86
C LEU A 99 -0.82 5.78 7.19
N GLU A 100 -1.17 6.57 6.18
CA GLU A 100 -2.01 7.77 6.24
C GLU A 100 -3.03 7.79 5.08
N ASP A 101 -4.32 7.95 5.38
CA ASP A 101 -5.43 8.04 4.41
C ASP A 101 -5.64 6.72 3.63
N PHE A 102 -6.29 5.74 4.27
CA PHE A 102 -6.42 4.37 3.75
C PHE A 102 -7.87 3.93 3.64
N THR A 103 -8.23 3.44 2.45
CA THR A 103 -9.48 2.70 2.23
C THR A 103 -9.16 1.33 1.67
N VAL A 104 -9.42 0.27 2.43
CA VAL A 104 -9.04 -1.10 2.01
C VAL A 104 -10.16 -2.09 2.30
N GLN A 105 -10.47 -2.93 1.32
CA GLN A 105 -11.43 -4.03 1.49
C GLN A 105 -11.03 -5.29 0.71
N PRO A 106 -10.93 -6.48 1.32
CA PRO A 106 -10.45 -6.81 2.67
C PRO A 106 -8.92 -6.66 2.80
N SER A 107 -8.42 -6.53 4.03
CA SER A 107 -6.99 -6.30 4.29
C SER A 107 -6.35 -7.25 5.32
N LYS A 108 -5.08 -7.61 5.09
CA LYS A 108 -4.18 -8.20 6.08
C LYS A 108 -2.94 -7.33 6.22
N CYS A 109 -2.78 -6.72 7.38
CA CYS A 109 -1.62 -5.88 7.72
C CYS A 109 -0.86 -6.54 8.86
N GLY A 110 0.46 -6.72 8.73
CA GLY A 110 1.32 -7.20 9.80
C GLY A 110 1.56 -6.13 10.87
N ASN A 111 2.82 -5.78 11.13
CA ASN A 111 3.19 -4.77 12.13
C ASN A 111 3.09 -3.36 11.55
N SER A 112 2.41 -2.46 12.28
CA SER A 112 2.25 -1.05 11.91
C SER A 112 2.67 -0.11 13.04
N TYR A 113 3.46 0.92 12.73
CA TYR A 113 3.92 1.86 13.78
C TYR A 113 3.02 3.10 13.94
N LYS A 114 2.47 3.63 12.84
CA LYS A 114 1.56 4.79 12.85
C LYS A 114 0.48 4.62 11.79
N LEU A 115 -0.78 4.67 12.21
CA LEU A 115 -1.94 4.77 11.31
C LEU A 115 -2.69 6.08 11.59
N LYS A 116 -3.12 6.76 10.52
CA LYS A 116 -3.96 7.96 10.57
C LYS A 116 -5.03 7.86 9.49
N ASP A 117 -6.27 8.22 9.83
CA ASP A 117 -7.41 8.29 8.91
C ASP A 117 -7.65 6.97 8.14
N PHE A 118 -8.18 5.97 8.86
CA PHE A 118 -8.29 4.61 8.34
C PHE A 118 -9.74 4.14 8.31
N THR A 119 -10.21 3.74 7.13
CA THR A 119 -11.50 3.08 6.93
C THR A 119 -11.28 1.71 6.33
N VAL A 120 -11.58 0.65 7.08
CA VAL A 120 -11.35 -0.71 6.59
C VAL A 120 -12.46 -1.67 6.95
N GLN A 121 -12.80 -2.50 5.97
CA GLN A 121 -13.77 -3.57 6.12
C GLN A 121 -13.37 -4.84 5.36
N PRO A 122 -13.55 -6.04 5.91
CA PRO A 122 -13.03 -6.54 7.20
C PRO A 122 -11.50 -6.68 7.21
N SER A 123 -10.87 -6.64 8.40
CA SER A 123 -9.40 -6.69 8.53
C SER A 123 -8.83 -7.55 9.64
N LYS A 124 -7.60 -8.00 9.39
CA LYS A 124 -6.67 -8.52 10.41
C LYS A 124 -5.43 -7.63 10.44
N CYS A 125 -5.26 -6.90 11.53
CA CYS A 125 -4.08 -6.09 11.80
C CYS A 125 -3.28 -6.73 12.95
N GLY A 126 -1.96 -6.81 12.80
CA GLY A 126 -1.05 -7.25 13.86
C GLY A 126 -0.87 -6.18 14.95
N ASN A 127 0.38 -5.92 15.35
CA ASN A 127 0.69 -4.91 16.38
C ASN A 127 0.61 -3.49 15.82
N SER A 128 -0.02 -2.58 16.58
CA SER A 128 -0.15 -1.15 16.24
C SER A 128 0.31 -0.26 17.39
N TYR A 129 1.18 0.72 17.13
CA TYR A 129 1.72 1.57 18.21
C TYR A 129 1.00 2.92 18.38
N LYS A 130 0.46 3.52 17.30
CA LYS A 130 -0.30 4.78 17.35
C LYS A 130 -1.40 4.80 16.29
N LEU A 131 -2.64 5.03 16.72
CA LEU A 131 -3.83 5.13 15.87
C LEU A 131 -4.53 6.47 16.10
N LYS A 132 -4.94 7.14 15.01
CA LYS A 132 -5.74 8.37 15.03
C LYS A 132 -6.85 8.25 13.98
N ASP A 133 -8.08 8.63 14.32
CA ASP A 133 -9.23 8.74 13.42
C ASP A 133 -9.51 7.40 12.69
N PHE A 134 -10.01 6.42 13.45
CA PHE A 134 -10.11 5.04 12.98
C PHE A 134 -11.55 4.53 12.97
N THR A 135 -12.02 4.09 11.81
CA THR A 135 -13.34 3.46 11.63
C THR A 135 -13.17 2.06 11.07
N VAL A 136 -13.57 1.04 11.84
CA VAL A 136 -13.43 -0.35 11.40
C VAL A 136 -14.66 -1.21 11.69
N GLN A 137 -14.95 -2.07 10.72
CA GLN A 137 -16.08 -2.99 10.71
C GLN A 137 -15.63 -4.33 10.12
N PRO A 138 -16.11 -5.46 10.65
CA PRO A 138 -15.51 -6.18 11.78
C PRO A 138 -14.00 -6.47 11.65
N SER A 139 -13.28 -6.47 12.77
CA SER A 139 -11.81 -6.65 12.78
C SER A 139 -11.23 -7.44 13.95
N LYS A 140 -10.01 -7.95 13.71
CA LYS A 140 -9.10 -8.46 14.73
C LYS A 140 -7.82 -7.61 14.73
N CYS A 141 -7.53 -7.00 15.88
CA CYS A 141 -6.38 -6.14 16.15
C CYS A 141 -5.51 -6.83 17.20
N GLY A 142 -4.19 -6.83 17.02
CA GLY A 142 -3.23 -7.22 18.06
C GLY A 142 -3.11 -6.18 19.16
N ASN A 143 -1.90 -5.99 19.70
CA ASN A 143 -1.61 -5.01 20.75
C ASN A 143 -1.71 -3.57 20.23
N SER A 144 -2.34 -2.68 21.01
CA SER A 144 -2.51 -1.25 20.68
C SER A 144 -2.09 -0.34 21.83
N HIS A 145 -1.17 0.60 21.59
CA HIS A 145 -0.57 1.40 22.67
C HIS A 145 -1.10 2.83 22.83
N LYS A 146 -1.69 3.46 21.79
CA LYS A 146 -2.29 4.81 21.85
C LYS A 146 -3.41 4.95 20.81
N LEU A 147 -4.61 5.34 21.26
CA LEU A 147 -5.80 5.53 20.44
C LEU A 147 -6.33 6.96 20.57
N LYS A 148 -6.76 7.56 19.46
CA LYS A 148 -7.53 8.81 19.46
C LYS A 148 -8.65 8.70 18.42
N ASP A 149 -9.87 9.11 18.79
CA ASP A 149 -11.03 9.20 17.88
C ASP A 149 -11.35 7.83 17.20
N PHE A 150 -11.73 6.84 18.02
CA PHE A 150 -11.94 5.44 17.61
C PHE A 150 -13.42 5.06 17.56
N THR A 151 -13.86 4.50 16.42
CA THR A 151 -15.19 3.91 16.26
C THR A 151 -15.06 2.49 15.70
N ALA A 152 -15.54 1.48 16.43
CA ALA A 152 -15.56 0.10 15.95
C ALA A 152 -16.87 -0.61 16.27
N GLN A 153 -17.33 -1.44 15.34
CA GLN A 153 -18.32 -2.48 15.60
C GLN A 153 -17.87 -3.83 15.04
N PRO A 154 -18.40 -4.92 15.60
CA PRO A 154 -17.76 -5.69 16.65
C PRO A 154 -16.26 -5.96 16.38
N SER A 155 -15.41 -5.64 17.35
CA SER A 155 -13.94 -5.77 17.25
C SER A 155 -13.34 -6.51 18.46
N LYS A 156 -12.31 -7.34 18.22
CA LYS A 156 -11.45 -7.91 19.28
C LYS A 156 -10.05 -7.30 19.18
N CYS A 157 -9.69 -6.41 20.11
CA CYS A 157 -8.33 -5.86 20.27
C CYS A 157 -7.69 -6.38 21.56
N GLY A 158 -6.40 -6.73 21.53
CA GLY A 158 -5.62 -7.09 22.72
C GLY A 158 -5.00 -5.86 23.39
N ASN A 159 -4.78 -5.92 24.72
CA ASN A 159 -4.15 -4.91 25.60
C ASN A 159 -4.15 -3.47 25.06
N SER A 160 -5.17 -2.69 25.43
CA SER A 160 -5.25 -1.25 25.18
C SER A 160 -4.84 -0.48 26.44
N HIS A 161 -3.79 0.35 26.35
CA HIS A 161 -3.64 1.50 27.24
C HIS A 161 -4.16 2.74 26.49
N ILE A 162 -5.12 3.43 27.09
CA ILE A 162 -5.78 4.64 26.56
C ILE A 162 -4.85 5.83 26.73
#